data_AF-A0A9D1A9H7-F1
#
_entry.id   AF-A0A9D1A9H7-F1
#
_cell.length_a   1.000
_cell.length_b   1.000
_cell.length_c   1.000
_cell.angle_alpha   90.00
_cell.angle_beta   90.00
_cell.angle_gamma   90.00
#
_symmetry.space_group_name_H-M   'P 1'
#
loop_
_entity.id
_entity.type
_entity.pdbx_description
1 polymer ?
#
loop_
_entity_poly.entity_id
_entity_poly.type
_entity_poly.pdbx_seq_one_letter_code
_entity_poly.pdbx_strand_id
1 'polypeptide(L)'
;MLLTLLRLRFLSLFGAASRKKRSKGFMIFMAVVYLYLVFCIGALFYLMFSAICKPFSILGLSWFYFCLAGLFGFIFSLVGTVFFAQAQLYNAKDNELLLSMPIPPSAILTSRMVFLWLMDFGMNLPVLLPAAMVYGAQIGFSATGYLAQVLLALLLPCLSLALSTLAAWGVSALTRQLGRFKTLMTMVLSIAFLGIYFYGYSQMQTLLTLLVQNAATLAGKARAALPLYHLGLAAMGNLPSLALTALLCLVPLVLVLLLLSKTFIALALAPKGDARRKGKLGAVRVQSASRALLGRELKRLTASAPYMMNAGTGILMLVILTVFAFLKRGDLVAIFTALPVSPAAAAALAVSFLMSMTLFTAPSVSLEGKNLWIIQSLPVSPRAVLSAKVRLHLILSLPPVVICTPLVAIAMGETAPLSCLAALALPLATAWLMAVVGLTMNLLFPKLDWVNETAAVKQGASIVLTMLIGMTAALIALGLVVLLSNHLPTEGTLLLPALLIAAAAFVLRLWLNTQGARRFAAL
;
A
#
# COMPACT_ATOMS: atom_id res chain seq x y z
N MET A 1 -10.01 21.63 25.00
CA MET A 1 -8.87 20.71 24.81
C MET A 1 -9.11 19.66 23.71
N LEU A 2 -10.16 18.82 23.81
CA LEU A 2 -10.44 17.76 22.83
C LEU A 2 -10.71 18.30 21.40
N LEU A 3 -11.47 19.39 21.28
CA LEU A 3 -11.68 20.11 20.02
C LEU A 3 -10.37 20.63 19.40
N THR A 4 -9.42 21.09 20.22
CA THR A 4 -8.12 21.57 19.77
C THR A 4 -7.27 20.43 19.20
N LEU A 5 -7.26 19.27 19.88
CA LEU A 5 -6.59 18.06 19.40
C LEU A 5 -7.21 17.54 18.10
N LEU A 6 -8.54 17.55 17.99
CA LEU A 6 -9.24 17.18 16.76
C LEU A 6 -8.90 18.13 15.60
N ARG A 7 -8.93 19.45 15.82
CA ARG A 7 -8.55 20.44 14.80
C ARG A 7 -7.13 20.21 14.29
N LEU A 8 -6.17 19.97 15.20
CA LEU A 8 -4.79 19.66 14.83
C LEU A 8 -4.68 18.38 13.97
N ARG A 9 -5.48 17.35 14.25
CA ARG A 9 -5.52 16.11 13.45
C ARG A 9 -6.08 16.34 12.05
N PHE A 10 -7.19 17.06 11.92
CA PHE A 10 -7.74 17.42 10.61
C PHE A 10 -6.76 18.26 9.79
N LEU A 11 -6.09 19.24 10.42
CA LEU A 11 -5.06 20.05 9.77
C LEU A 11 -3.87 19.20 9.31
N SER A 12 -3.51 18.15 10.06
CA SER A 12 -2.44 17.22 9.68
C SER A 12 -2.79 16.35 8.46
N LEU A 13 -4.06 15.94 8.28
CA LEU A 13 -4.53 15.21 7.08
C LEU A 13 -4.43 16.05 5.82
N PHE A 14 -4.88 17.31 5.88
CA PHE A 14 -4.84 18.22 4.73
C PHE A 14 -3.43 18.76 4.43
N GLY A 15 -2.41 18.30 5.15
CA GLY A 15 -1.02 18.67 4.92
C GLY A 15 -0.71 20.13 5.28
N ALA A 16 -1.54 20.78 6.11
CA ALA A 16 -1.28 22.13 6.61
C ALA A 16 -0.07 22.18 7.57
N ALA A 17 0.48 21.02 7.96
CA ALA A 17 1.76 20.89 8.66
C ALA A 17 2.99 20.91 7.72
N SER A 18 2.82 21.10 6.41
CA SER A 18 3.92 21.40 5.48
C SER A 18 4.33 22.86 5.62
N ARG A 19 5.62 23.14 5.86
CA ARG A 19 6.18 24.51 5.92
C ARG A 19 5.90 25.35 4.67
N LYS A 20 5.59 24.74 3.52
CA LYS A 20 5.15 25.44 2.30
C LYS A 20 3.62 25.52 2.25
N LYS A 21 3.08 26.74 2.22
CA LYS A 21 1.67 27.02 1.88
C LYS A 21 1.37 26.37 0.53
N ARG A 22 0.44 25.41 0.51
CA ARG A 22 -0.10 24.87 -0.74
C ARG A 22 -0.88 25.97 -1.46
N SER A 23 -0.76 26.05 -2.79
CA SER A 23 -1.49 27.05 -3.57
C SER A 23 -3.00 26.83 -3.40
N LYS A 24 -3.78 27.92 -3.41
CA LYS A 24 -5.26 27.84 -3.31
C LYS A 24 -5.84 26.96 -4.42
N GLY A 25 -5.28 27.05 -5.64
CA GLY A 25 -5.66 26.20 -6.78
C GLY A 25 -5.42 24.71 -6.53
N PHE A 26 -4.30 24.32 -5.92
CA PHE A 26 -4.04 22.92 -5.59
C PHE A 26 -5.01 22.37 -4.53
N MET A 27 -5.40 23.20 -3.54
CA MET A 27 -6.40 22.78 -2.54
C MET A 27 -7.79 22.58 -3.16
N ILE A 28 -8.20 23.48 -4.05
CA ILE A 28 -9.47 23.34 -4.79
C ILE A 28 -9.42 22.09 -5.67
N PHE A 29 -8.34 21.88 -6.42
CA PHE A 29 -8.14 20.68 -7.23
C PHE A 29 -8.26 19.39 -6.40
N MET A 30 -7.57 19.31 -5.25
CA MET A 30 -7.66 18.15 -4.36
C MET A 30 -9.07 17.93 -3.82
N ALA A 31 -9.80 19.00 -3.48
CA ALA A 31 -11.18 18.91 -3.03
C ALA A 31 -12.12 18.39 -4.13
N VAL A 32 -11.96 18.88 -5.37
CA VAL A 32 -12.72 18.43 -6.54
C VAL A 32 -12.45 16.95 -6.83
N VAL A 33 -11.18 16.52 -6.81
CA VAL A 33 -10.83 15.11 -7.02
C VAL A 33 -11.43 14.21 -5.94
N TYR A 34 -11.40 14.63 -4.68
CA TYR A 34 -12.00 13.86 -3.59
C TYR A 34 -13.52 13.75 -3.72
N LEU A 35 -14.20 14.86 -4.05
CA LEU A 35 -15.65 14.87 -4.31
C LEU A 35 -16.02 13.98 -5.50
N TYR A 36 -15.25 14.02 -6.58
CA TYR A 36 -15.42 13.15 -7.74
C TYR A 36 -15.30 11.67 -7.36
N LEU A 37 -14.28 11.29 -6.57
CA LEU A 37 -14.10 9.92 -6.11
C LEU A 37 -15.29 9.44 -5.25
N VAL A 38 -15.74 10.27 -4.30
CA VAL A 38 -16.91 9.95 -3.47
C VAL A 38 -18.16 9.78 -4.34
N PHE A 39 -18.34 10.64 -5.34
CA PHE A 39 -19.45 10.55 -6.29
C PHE A 39 -19.37 9.26 -7.12
N CYS A 40 -18.23 8.91 -7.69
CA CYS A 40 -18.07 7.69 -8.48
C CYS A 40 -18.35 6.43 -7.65
N ILE A 41 -17.84 6.36 -6.42
CA ILE A 41 -18.09 5.24 -5.51
C ILE A 41 -19.57 5.17 -5.15
N GLY A 42 -20.19 6.30 -4.79
CA GLY A 42 -21.61 6.36 -4.47
C GLY A 42 -22.50 5.97 -5.65
N ALA A 43 -22.17 6.42 -6.86
CA ALA A 43 -22.89 6.06 -8.08
C ALA A 43 -22.79 4.56 -8.39
N LEU A 44 -21.63 3.94 -8.16
CA LEU A 44 -21.43 2.49 -8.33
C LEU A 44 -22.35 1.70 -7.40
N PHE A 45 -22.39 2.07 -6.12
CA PHE A 45 -23.31 1.43 -5.16
C PHE A 45 -24.77 1.71 -5.47
N TYR A 46 -25.11 2.93 -5.91
CA TYR A 46 -26.46 3.27 -6.34
C TYR A 46 -26.95 2.35 -7.47
N LEU A 47 -26.12 2.17 -8.52
CA LEU A 47 -26.44 1.28 -9.63
C LEU A 47 -26.62 -0.17 -9.16
N MET A 48 -25.68 -0.68 -8.36
CA MET A 48 -25.75 -2.04 -7.81
C MET A 48 -27.03 -2.27 -7.00
N PHE A 49 -27.36 -1.37 -6.07
CA PHE A 49 -28.56 -1.48 -5.25
C PHE A 49 -29.85 -1.30 -6.06
N SER A 50 -29.85 -0.43 -7.08
CA SER A 50 -31.01 -0.21 -7.95
C SER A 50 -31.40 -1.48 -8.72
N ALA A 51 -30.43 -2.31 -9.10
CA ALA A 51 -30.67 -3.57 -9.80
C ALA A 51 -31.27 -4.65 -8.89
N ILE A 52 -30.99 -4.61 -7.58
CA ILE A 52 -31.33 -5.67 -6.62
C ILE A 52 -32.59 -5.33 -5.80
N CYS A 53 -32.86 -4.04 -5.57
CA CYS A 53 -33.90 -3.55 -4.64
C CYS A 53 -35.31 -4.08 -4.97
N LYS A 54 -35.81 -3.84 -6.19
CA LYS A 54 -37.13 -4.31 -6.64
C LYS A 54 -37.29 -5.84 -6.62
N PRO A 55 -36.38 -6.63 -7.24
CA PRO A 55 -36.46 -8.09 -7.18
C PRO A 55 -36.52 -8.64 -5.75
N PHE A 56 -35.74 -8.07 -4.82
CA PHE A 56 -35.71 -8.57 -3.44
C PHE A 56 -36.96 -8.19 -2.66
N SER A 57 -37.55 -7.02 -2.95
CA SER A 57 -38.81 -6.62 -2.33
C SER A 57 -39.98 -7.52 -2.74
N ILE A 58 -40.05 -7.90 -4.01
CA ILE A 58 -41.09 -8.82 -4.52
C ILE A 58 -40.99 -10.19 -3.83
N LEU A 59 -39.77 -10.64 -3.54
CA LEU A 59 -39.50 -11.90 -2.83
C LEU A 59 -39.66 -11.80 -1.30
N GLY A 60 -40.05 -10.64 -0.74
CA GLY A 60 -40.15 -10.43 0.71
C GLY A 60 -38.79 -10.39 1.42
N LEU A 61 -37.69 -10.19 0.68
CA LEU A 61 -36.30 -10.20 1.14
C LEU A 61 -35.72 -8.78 1.33
N SER A 62 -36.56 -7.78 1.59
CA SER A 62 -36.11 -6.40 1.86
C SER A 62 -35.13 -6.30 3.03
N TRP A 63 -35.27 -7.17 4.04
CA TRP A 63 -34.31 -7.26 5.15
C TRP A 63 -32.91 -7.71 4.66
N PHE A 64 -32.85 -8.60 3.68
CA PHE A 64 -31.60 -9.13 3.13
C PHE A 64 -30.90 -8.08 2.27
N TYR A 65 -31.66 -7.25 1.55
CA TYR A 65 -31.13 -6.06 0.85
C TYR A 65 -30.36 -5.15 1.82
N PHE A 66 -30.96 -4.79 2.95
CA PHE A 66 -30.29 -3.95 3.95
C PHE A 66 -29.16 -4.65 4.69
N CYS A 67 -29.26 -5.96 4.88
CA CYS A 67 -28.15 -6.78 5.38
C CYS A 67 -26.92 -6.65 4.48
N LEU A 68 -27.10 -6.76 3.16
CA LEU A 68 -26.01 -6.60 2.19
C LEU A 68 -25.45 -5.18 2.22
N ALA A 69 -26.31 -4.16 2.28
CA ALA A 69 -25.87 -2.77 2.38
C ALA A 69 -25.04 -2.51 3.64
N GLY A 70 -25.49 -3.01 4.79
CA GLY A 70 -24.74 -2.92 6.05
C GLY A 70 -23.41 -3.66 6.01
N LEU A 71 -23.38 -4.85 5.40
CA LEU A 71 -22.17 -5.65 5.25
C LEU A 71 -21.14 -4.95 4.33
N PHE A 72 -21.57 -4.45 3.17
CA PHE A 72 -20.69 -3.73 2.25
C PHE A 72 -20.17 -2.44 2.87
N GLY A 73 -21.04 -1.67 3.56
CA GLY A 73 -20.63 -0.47 4.27
C GLY A 73 -19.61 -0.76 5.36
N PHE A 74 -19.84 -1.81 6.15
CA PHE A 74 -18.92 -2.28 7.18
C PHE A 74 -17.56 -2.71 6.60
N ILE A 75 -17.54 -3.57 5.56
CA ILE A 75 -16.29 -4.05 4.94
C ILE A 75 -15.51 -2.89 4.31
N PHE A 76 -16.20 -2.00 3.60
CA PHE A 76 -15.56 -0.85 2.94
C PHE A 76 -14.95 0.12 3.98
N SER A 77 -15.67 0.36 5.08
CA SER A 77 -15.17 1.14 6.22
C SER A 77 -13.95 0.47 6.87
N LEU A 78 -14.03 -0.83 7.16
CA LEU A 78 -12.98 -1.60 7.82
C LEU A 78 -11.69 -1.58 7.00
N VAL A 79 -11.78 -1.90 5.71
CA VAL A 79 -10.63 -1.84 4.78
C VAL A 79 -10.05 -0.42 4.71
N GLY A 80 -10.92 0.58 4.70
CA GLY A 80 -10.54 1.99 4.68
C GLY A 80 -9.75 2.43 5.91
N THR A 81 -10.03 1.90 7.11
CA THR A 81 -9.51 2.45 8.37
C THR A 81 -8.51 1.57 9.12
N VAL A 82 -8.46 0.25 8.88
CA VAL A 82 -7.53 -0.69 9.57
C VAL A 82 -6.08 -0.19 9.53
N PHE A 83 -5.60 0.25 8.36
CA PHE A 83 -4.21 0.72 8.21
C PHE A 83 -3.96 2.09 8.88
N PHE A 84 -4.96 2.96 8.91
CA PHE A 84 -4.85 4.27 9.58
C PHE A 84 -4.90 4.14 11.09
N ALA A 85 -5.65 3.17 11.64
CA ALA A 85 -5.74 2.94 13.07
C ALA A 85 -4.36 2.65 13.70
N GLN A 86 -3.54 1.81 13.04
CA GLN A 86 -2.18 1.53 13.51
C GLN A 86 -1.28 2.78 13.46
N ALA A 87 -1.36 3.54 12.37
CA ALA A 87 -0.55 4.75 12.18
C ALA A 87 -0.91 5.86 13.19
N GLN A 88 -2.20 6.04 13.46
CA GLN A 88 -2.71 7.10 14.33
C GLN A 88 -2.61 6.77 15.82
N LEU A 89 -2.73 5.49 16.21
CA LEU A 89 -2.68 5.11 17.62
C LEU A 89 -1.26 4.87 18.12
N TYR A 90 -0.48 4.04 17.43
CA TYR A 90 0.77 3.51 17.99
C TYR A 90 2.02 4.11 17.33
N ASN A 91 1.99 4.39 16.03
CA ASN A 91 3.14 4.93 15.29
C ASN A 91 3.14 6.47 15.19
N ALA A 92 2.23 7.14 15.89
CA ALA A 92 2.12 8.59 15.82
C ALA A 92 3.35 9.24 16.49
N LYS A 93 4.07 10.09 15.75
CA LYS A 93 5.33 10.71 16.19
C LYS A 93 5.16 11.69 17.35
N ASP A 94 3.96 12.21 17.51
CA ASP A 94 3.59 13.09 18.61
C ASP A 94 3.22 12.33 19.88
N ASN A 95 3.27 10.99 19.91
CA ASN A 95 3.01 10.20 21.12
C ASN A 95 3.92 10.62 22.28
N GLU A 96 5.23 10.68 22.04
CA GLU A 96 6.21 11.02 23.08
C GLU A 96 6.02 12.46 23.58
N LEU A 97 5.66 13.39 22.69
CA LEU A 97 5.41 14.79 23.02
C LEU A 97 4.08 15.00 23.76
N LEU A 98 2.98 14.42 23.26
CA LEU A 98 1.65 14.57 23.88
C LEU A 98 1.55 13.87 25.23
N LEU A 99 2.28 12.76 25.42
CA LEU A 99 2.33 12.04 26.70
C LEU A 99 3.27 12.70 27.73
N SER A 100 4.16 13.60 27.31
CA SER A 100 5.01 14.41 28.21
C SER A 100 4.37 15.74 28.60
N MET A 101 3.33 16.17 27.89
CA MET A 101 2.49 17.29 28.30
C MET A 101 1.54 16.88 29.44
N PRO A 102 1.07 17.83 30.27
CA PRO A 102 0.11 17.57 31.34
C PRO A 102 -1.32 17.35 30.79
N ILE A 103 -1.49 16.36 29.91
CA ILE A 103 -2.75 15.99 29.27
C ILE A 103 -3.07 14.54 29.66
N PRO A 104 -4.29 14.24 30.14
CA PRO A 104 -4.66 12.88 30.50
C PRO A 104 -4.62 11.95 29.27
N PRO A 105 -4.00 10.75 29.36
CA PRO A 105 -3.89 9.81 28.24
C PRO A 105 -5.26 9.40 27.65
N SER A 106 -6.30 9.36 28.49
CA SER A 106 -7.68 9.09 28.05
C SER A 106 -8.16 10.14 27.05
N ALA A 107 -7.85 11.43 27.25
CA ALA A 107 -8.25 12.48 26.30
C ALA A 107 -7.52 12.37 24.95
N ILE A 108 -6.26 11.91 24.95
CA ILE A 108 -5.49 11.65 23.73
C ILE A 108 -6.11 10.47 22.97
N LEU A 109 -6.42 9.38 23.67
CA LEU A 109 -7.06 8.21 23.08
C LEU A 109 -8.44 8.55 22.51
N THR A 110 -9.29 9.23 23.28
CA THR A 110 -10.64 9.63 22.83
C THR A 110 -10.59 10.55 21.61
N SER A 111 -9.67 11.53 21.58
CA SER A 111 -9.50 12.38 20.39
C SER A 111 -9.16 11.56 19.14
N ARG A 112 -8.34 10.51 19.27
CA ARG A 112 -7.99 9.63 18.15
C ARG A 112 -9.11 8.68 17.75
N MET A 113 -9.85 8.15 18.72
CA MET A 113 -11.01 7.30 18.48
C MET A 113 -12.10 8.07 17.74
N VAL A 114 -12.42 9.30 18.16
CA VAL A 114 -13.39 10.16 17.47
C VAL A 114 -12.92 10.49 16.06
N PHE A 115 -11.64 10.76 15.87
CA PHE A 115 -11.09 11.01 14.54
C PHE A 115 -11.19 9.77 13.62
N LEU A 116 -10.85 8.58 14.11
CA LEU A 116 -10.99 7.35 13.34
C LEU A 116 -12.47 7.02 13.05
N TRP A 117 -13.36 7.25 14.02
CA TRP A 117 -14.80 7.11 13.83
C TRP A 117 -15.34 8.03 12.72
N LEU A 118 -14.89 9.28 12.67
CA LEU A 118 -15.28 10.22 11.60
C LEU A 118 -14.78 9.75 10.22
N MET A 119 -13.60 9.11 10.16
CA MET A 119 -13.10 8.49 8.93
C MET A 119 -13.95 7.28 8.55
N ASP A 120 -14.27 6.39 9.49
CA ASP A 120 -15.16 5.25 9.25
C ASP A 120 -16.56 5.71 8.79
N PHE A 121 -17.13 6.73 9.43
CA PHE A 121 -18.40 7.33 9.04
C PHE A 121 -18.35 7.87 7.60
N GLY A 122 -17.29 8.62 7.26
CA GLY A 122 -17.09 9.14 5.91
C GLY A 122 -16.90 8.05 4.85
N MET A 123 -16.33 6.91 5.22
CA MET A 123 -16.18 5.74 4.32
C MET A 123 -17.47 4.93 4.20
N ASN A 124 -18.30 4.90 5.24
CA ASN A 124 -19.55 4.13 5.24
C ASN A 124 -20.68 4.85 4.47
N LEU A 125 -20.70 6.18 4.51
CA LEU A 125 -21.73 7.01 3.87
C LEU A 125 -21.92 6.75 2.36
N PRO A 126 -20.86 6.64 1.53
CA PRO A 126 -20.97 6.35 0.10
C PRO A 126 -21.62 5.00 -0.23
N VAL A 127 -21.77 4.10 0.74
CA VAL A 127 -22.44 2.81 0.56
C VAL A 127 -23.88 2.86 1.06
N LEU A 128 -24.09 3.31 2.31
CA LEU A 128 -25.40 3.29 2.95
C LEU A 128 -26.34 4.36 2.38
N LEU A 129 -25.83 5.54 2.03
CA LEU A 129 -26.66 6.63 1.55
C LEU A 129 -27.30 6.28 0.19
N PRO A 130 -26.58 5.78 -0.82
CA PRO A 130 -27.22 5.26 -2.04
C PRO A 130 -28.23 4.13 -1.78
N ALA A 131 -27.92 3.19 -0.88
CA ALA A 131 -28.84 2.10 -0.55
C ALA A 131 -30.17 2.62 0.04
N ALA A 132 -30.10 3.61 0.93
CA ALA A 132 -31.27 4.26 1.48
C ALA A 132 -32.03 5.05 0.41
N MET A 133 -31.33 5.83 -0.43
CA MET A 133 -31.96 6.59 -1.52
C MET A 133 -32.72 5.69 -2.49
N VAL A 134 -32.12 4.59 -2.92
CA VAL A 134 -32.74 3.62 -3.84
C VAL A 134 -34.00 3.02 -3.24
N TYR A 135 -33.94 2.56 -1.98
CA TYR A 135 -35.10 1.96 -1.31
C TYR A 135 -36.22 2.99 -1.09
N GLY A 136 -35.86 4.20 -0.66
CA GLY A 136 -36.81 5.30 -0.48
C GLY A 136 -37.49 5.73 -1.79
N ALA A 137 -36.77 5.72 -2.91
CA ALA A 137 -37.31 6.09 -4.21
C ALA A 137 -38.16 4.99 -4.86
N GLN A 138 -37.84 3.71 -4.65
CA GLN A 138 -38.50 2.59 -5.33
C GLN A 138 -39.63 1.94 -4.52
N ILE A 139 -39.56 1.96 -3.19
CA ILE A 139 -40.50 1.26 -2.28
C ILE A 139 -41.09 2.24 -1.25
N GLY A 140 -40.25 3.14 -0.73
CA GLY A 140 -40.62 4.09 0.33
C GLY A 140 -40.28 3.57 1.73
N PHE A 141 -40.12 4.49 2.69
CA PHE A 141 -39.83 4.17 4.10
C PHE A 141 -41.00 4.56 5.01
N SER A 142 -41.15 3.84 6.12
CA SER A 142 -41.91 4.29 7.29
C SER A 142 -41.11 5.35 8.08
N ALA A 143 -41.78 6.11 8.95
CA ALA A 143 -41.12 7.10 9.81
C ALA A 143 -40.01 6.48 10.69
N THR A 144 -40.25 5.27 11.22
CA THR A 144 -39.24 4.51 11.97
C THR A 144 -38.12 3.98 11.09
N GLY A 145 -38.40 3.69 9.82
CA GLY A 145 -37.40 3.31 8.81
C GLY A 145 -36.38 4.44 8.57
N TYR A 146 -36.83 5.67 8.36
CA TYR A 146 -35.91 6.82 8.20
C TYR A 146 -35.02 7.03 9.42
N LEU A 147 -35.60 6.96 10.63
CA LEU A 147 -34.84 7.05 11.88
C LEU A 147 -33.81 5.92 12.01
N ALA A 148 -34.20 4.69 11.64
CA ALA A 148 -33.29 3.56 11.64
C ALA A 148 -32.12 3.73 10.67
N GLN A 149 -32.33 4.28 9.47
CA GLN A 149 -31.24 4.54 8.51
C GLN A 149 -30.21 5.53 9.07
N VAL A 150 -30.67 6.62 9.69
CA VAL A 150 -29.79 7.62 10.32
C VAL A 150 -28.99 7.00 11.47
N LEU A 151 -29.64 6.23 12.34
CA LEU A 151 -28.98 5.58 13.46
C LEU A 151 -27.99 4.50 13.01
N LEU A 152 -28.35 3.69 12.02
CA LEU A 152 -27.44 2.67 11.47
C LEU A 152 -26.22 3.29 10.79
N ALA A 153 -26.39 4.44 10.10
CA ALA A 153 -25.27 5.18 9.52
C ALA A 153 -24.26 5.66 10.58
N LEU A 154 -24.71 5.93 11.82
CA LEU A 154 -23.86 6.33 12.94
C LEU A 154 -23.28 5.12 13.72
N LEU A 155 -24.05 4.05 13.84
CA LEU A 155 -23.72 2.87 14.65
C LEU A 155 -22.79 1.89 13.92
N LEU A 156 -23.00 1.61 12.63
CA LEU A 156 -22.17 0.65 11.88
C LEU A 156 -20.69 1.03 11.83
N PRO A 157 -20.30 2.32 11.67
CA PRO A 157 -18.91 2.76 11.82
C PRO A 157 -18.28 2.38 13.16
N CYS A 158 -19.05 2.30 14.25
CA CYS A 158 -18.52 1.91 15.57
C CYS A 158 -17.99 0.47 15.57
N LEU A 159 -18.66 -0.43 14.84
CA LEU A 159 -18.24 -1.82 14.72
C LEU A 159 -16.95 -1.93 13.89
N SER A 160 -16.86 -1.18 12.78
CA SER A 160 -15.63 -1.06 11.97
C SER A 160 -14.48 -0.54 12.83
N LEU A 161 -14.71 0.55 13.57
CA LEU A 161 -13.72 1.14 14.47
C LEU A 161 -13.22 0.14 15.51
N ALA A 162 -14.12 -0.60 16.16
CA ALA A 162 -13.75 -1.59 17.18
C ALA A 162 -12.80 -2.65 16.59
N LEU A 163 -13.11 -3.18 15.41
CA LEU A 163 -12.28 -4.21 14.76
C LEU A 163 -10.98 -3.64 14.17
N SER A 164 -11.01 -2.46 13.55
CA SER A 164 -9.82 -1.76 13.05
C SER A 164 -8.83 -1.47 14.17
N THR A 165 -9.33 -1.05 15.32
CA THR A 165 -8.49 -0.70 16.48
C THR A 165 -8.00 -1.94 17.24
N LEU A 166 -8.81 -3.00 17.30
CA LEU A 166 -8.40 -4.30 17.82
C LEU A 166 -7.31 -4.93 16.94
N ALA A 167 -7.45 -4.87 15.61
CA ALA A 167 -6.43 -5.30 14.66
C ALA A 167 -5.14 -4.48 14.82
N ALA A 168 -5.25 -3.15 14.92
CA ALA A 168 -4.10 -2.28 15.18
C ALA A 168 -3.40 -2.58 16.51
N TRP A 169 -4.16 -2.88 17.56
CA TRP A 169 -3.64 -3.33 18.85
C TRP A 169 -2.92 -4.66 18.71
N GLY A 170 -3.52 -5.66 18.07
CA GLY A 170 -2.94 -6.99 17.87
C GLY A 170 -1.64 -6.93 17.08
N VAL A 171 -1.60 -6.16 15.99
CA VAL A 171 -0.38 -5.92 15.20
C VAL A 171 0.69 -5.27 16.07
N SER A 172 0.34 -4.31 16.92
CA SER A 172 1.30 -3.60 17.79
C SER A 172 1.83 -4.49 18.92
N ALA A 173 0.97 -5.30 19.53
CA ALA A 173 1.34 -6.29 20.55
C ALA A 173 2.26 -7.38 19.98
N LEU A 174 1.94 -7.92 18.80
CA LEU A 174 2.73 -8.93 18.12
C LEU A 174 4.07 -8.35 17.64
N THR A 175 4.05 -7.14 17.10
CA THR A 175 5.26 -6.40 16.69
C THR A 175 6.24 -6.21 17.84
N ARG A 176 5.76 -5.97 19.07
CA ARG A 176 6.60 -5.83 20.28
C ARG A 176 7.37 -7.12 20.60
N GLN A 177 6.77 -8.29 20.36
CA GLN A 177 7.39 -9.58 20.65
C GLN A 177 8.40 -10.02 19.57
N LEU A 178 8.19 -9.58 18.32
CA LEU A 178 8.91 -10.12 17.17
C LEU A 178 10.22 -9.41 16.80
N GLY A 179 10.61 -8.34 17.52
CA GLY A 179 11.91 -7.68 17.40
C GLY A 179 12.41 -7.53 15.96
N ARG A 180 13.39 -8.36 15.57
CA ARG A 180 14.05 -8.37 14.24
C ARG A 180 13.15 -8.70 13.04
N PHE A 181 11.99 -9.35 13.25
CA PHE A 181 11.12 -9.83 12.16
C PHE A 181 9.91 -8.92 11.90
N LYS A 182 9.78 -7.79 12.61
CA LYS A 182 8.68 -6.81 12.43
C LYS A 182 8.46 -6.44 10.97
N THR A 183 9.55 -6.13 10.26
CA THR A 183 9.52 -5.68 8.87
C THR A 183 9.06 -6.77 7.92
N LEU A 184 9.55 -8.00 8.11
CA LEU A 184 9.15 -9.15 7.31
C LEU A 184 7.67 -9.50 7.52
N MET A 185 7.19 -9.50 8.76
CA MET A 185 5.77 -9.75 9.04
C MET A 185 4.86 -8.68 8.43
N THR A 186 5.21 -7.40 8.55
CA THR A 186 4.42 -6.30 7.97
C THR A 186 4.33 -6.45 6.44
N MET A 187 5.42 -6.87 5.80
CA MET A 187 5.45 -7.16 4.37
C MET A 187 4.55 -8.35 4.02
N VAL A 188 4.71 -9.50 4.68
CA VAL A 188 3.90 -10.71 4.41
C VAL A 188 2.41 -10.41 4.59
N LEU A 189 2.04 -9.73 5.67
CA LEU A 189 0.65 -9.36 5.93
C LEU A 189 0.09 -8.42 4.85
N SER A 190 0.88 -7.47 4.37
CA SER A 190 0.45 -6.54 3.31
C SER A 190 0.32 -7.25 1.95
N ILE A 191 1.23 -8.19 1.63
CA ILE A 191 1.14 -9.02 0.42
C ILE A 191 -0.08 -9.93 0.50
N ALA A 192 -0.30 -10.59 1.64
CA ALA A 192 -1.46 -11.43 1.87
C ALA A 192 -2.77 -10.64 1.74
N PHE A 193 -2.82 -9.44 2.33
CA PHE A 193 -3.96 -8.54 2.20
C PHE A 193 -4.23 -8.15 0.74
N LEU A 194 -3.19 -7.78 0.00
CA LEU A 194 -3.30 -7.45 -1.43
C LEU A 194 -3.77 -8.67 -2.25
N GLY A 195 -3.27 -9.86 -1.94
CA GLY A 195 -3.68 -11.12 -2.57
C GLY A 195 -5.16 -11.45 -2.30
N ILE A 196 -5.61 -11.33 -1.05
CA ILE A 196 -7.02 -11.51 -0.67
C ILE A 196 -7.90 -10.47 -1.37
N TYR A 197 -7.45 -9.21 -1.43
CA TYR A 197 -8.18 -8.14 -2.12
C TYR A 197 -8.37 -8.44 -3.61
N PHE A 198 -7.30 -8.79 -4.33
CA PHE A 198 -7.40 -9.13 -5.75
C PHE A 198 -8.15 -10.43 -6.00
N TYR A 199 -8.02 -11.42 -5.11
CA TYR A 199 -8.82 -12.65 -5.19
C TYR A 199 -10.31 -12.34 -5.03
N GLY A 200 -10.68 -11.55 -4.02
CA GLY A 200 -12.05 -11.09 -3.82
C GLY A 200 -12.58 -10.34 -5.06
N TYR A 201 -11.79 -9.41 -5.59
CA TYR A 201 -12.12 -8.68 -6.82
C TYR A 201 -12.35 -9.62 -8.02
N SER A 202 -11.48 -10.63 -8.19
CA SER A 202 -11.61 -11.60 -9.29
C SER A 202 -12.90 -12.43 -9.22
N GLN A 203 -13.44 -12.64 -8.01
CA GLN A 203 -14.69 -13.37 -7.79
C GLN A 203 -15.92 -12.46 -7.84
N MET A 204 -15.79 -11.13 -7.92
CA MET A 204 -16.94 -10.22 -7.79
C MET A 204 -18.05 -10.51 -8.81
N GLN A 205 -17.70 -10.75 -10.07
CA GLN A 205 -18.70 -11.06 -11.09
C GLN A 205 -19.46 -12.36 -10.77
N THR A 206 -18.73 -13.41 -10.41
CA THR A 206 -19.32 -14.71 -10.01
C THR A 206 -20.18 -14.57 -8.77
N LEU A 207 -19.72 -13.82 -7.76
CA LEU A 207 -20.46 -13.56 -6.53
C LEU A 207 -21.74 -12.78 -6.80
N LEU A 208 -21.72 -11.77 -7.68
CA LEU A 208 -22.92 -11.03 -8.09
C LEU A 208 -23.93 -11.94 -8.82
N THR A 209 -23.46 -12.78 -9.75
CA THR A 209 -24.33 -13.73 -10.45
C THR A 209 -24.96 -14.76 -9.49
N LEU A 210 -24.16 -15.32 -8.58
CA LEU A 210 -24.65 -16.23 -7.54
C LEU A 210 -25.66 -15.55 -6.61
N LEU A 211 -25.43 -14.29 -6.25
CA LEU A 211 -26.32 -13.52 -5.38
C LEU A 211 -27.69 -13.27 -6.02
N VAL A 212 -27.71 -12.98 -7.32
CA VAL A 212 -28.98 -12.80 -8.07
C VAL A 212 -29.70 -14.13 -8.27
N GLN A 213 -28.99 -15.19 -8.64
CA GLN A 213 -29.60 -16.50 -8.95
C GLN A 213 -30.03 -17.30 -7.72
N ASN A 214 -29.36 -17.13 -6.57
CA ASN A 214 -29.58 -17.91 -5.35
C ASN A 214 -30.00 -17.04 -4.15
N ALA A 215 -30.64 -15.89 -4.39
CA ALA A 215 -30.99 -14.92 -3.35
C ALA A 215 -31.74 -15.56 -2.16
N ALA A 216 -32.70 -16.46 -2.43
CA ALA A 216 -33.49 -17.11 -1.39
C ALA A 216 -32.69 -18.09 -0.51
N THR A 217 -31.76 -18.87 -1.09
CA THR A 217 -30.95 -19.83 -0.33
C THR A 217 -29.88 -19.12 0.49
N LEU A 218 -29.29 -18.05 -0.06
CA LEU A 218 -28.34 -17.19 0.64
C LEU A 218 -29.03 -16.42 1.78
N ALA A 219 -30.25 -15.92 1.55
CA ALA A 219 -31.06 -15.31 2.60
C ALA A 219 -31.39 -16.32 3.71
N GLY A 220 -31.69 -17.58 3.37
CA GLY A 220 -31.88 -18.65 4.36
C GLY A 220 -30.66 -18.88 5.25
N LYS A 221 -29.45 -18.91 4.66
CA LYS A 221 -28.18 -19.01 5.41
C LYS A 221 -27.90 -17.75 6.24
N ALA A 222 -28.14 -16.57 5.68
CA ALA A 222 -27.96 -15.30 6.37
C ALA A 222 -28.94 -15.14 7.55
N ARG A 223 -30.13 -15.74 7.46
CA ARG A 223 -31.10 -15.78 8.56
C ARG A 223 -30.61 -16.60 9.75
N ALA A 224 -29.79 -17.64 9.53
CA ALA A 224 -29.14 -18.39 10.60
C ALA A 224 -28.06 -17.55 11.32
N ALA A 225 -27.47 -16.58 10.64
CA ALA A 225 -26.59 -15.58 11.25
C ALA A 225 -27.42 -14.47 11.90
N LEU A 226 -27.87 -14.71 13.14
CA LEU A 226 -28.70 -13.80 13.95
C LEU A 226 -28.29 -12.30 13.87
N PRO A 227 -27.00 -11.92 13.99
CA PRO A 227 -26.58 -10.51 13.86
C PRO A 227 -26.95 -9.85 12.53
N LEU A 228 -26.79 -10.58 11.42
CA LEU A 228 -27.02 -10.09 10.07
C LEU A 228 -28.52 -9.96 9.78
N TYR A 229 -29.31 -10.91 10.26
CA TYR A 229 -30.76 -10.86 10.15
C TYR A 229 -31.37 -9.67 10.90
N HIS A 230 -30.96 -9.44 12.15
CA HIS A 230 -31.45 -8.31 12.95
C HIS A 230 -30.99 -6.95 12.41
N LEU A 231 -29.81 -6.86 11.79
CA LEU A 231 -29.37 -5.65 11.08
C LEU A 231 -30.34 -5.30 9.94
N GLY A 232 -30.71 -6.30 9.13
CA GLY A 232 -31.67 -6.13 8.05
C GLY A 232 -33.06 -5.71 8.53
N LEU A 233 -33.55 -6.32 9.61
CA LEU A 233 -34.83 -5.95 10.24
C LEU A 233 -34.80 -4.55 10.86
N ALA A 234 -33.68 -4.18 11.50
CA ALA A 234 -33.48 -2.86 12.08
C ALA A 234 -33.61 -1.77 11.01
N ALA A 235 -33.00 -1.97 9.85
CA ALA A 235 -33.01 -1.03 8.73
C ALA A 235 -34.41 -0.81 8.13
N MET A 236 -35.32 -1.79 8.28
CA MET A 236 -36.73 -1.65 7.90
C MET A 236 -37.57 -0.92 8.96
N GLY A 237 -36.99 -0.52 10.10
CA GLY A 237 -37.68 0.23 11.16
C GLY A 237 -38.20 -0.62 12.34
N ASN A 238 -37.72 -1.85 12.52
CA ASN A 238 -38.04 -2.67 13.69
C ASN A 238 -37.22 -2.23 14.92
N LEU A 239 -37.88 -1.61 15.90
CA LEU A 239 -37.23 -1.04 17.10
C LEU A 239 -36.46 -2.07 17.95
N PRO A 240 -37.01 -3.26 18.29
CA PRO A 240 -36.26 -4.30 19.01
C PRO A 240 -34.98 -4.72 18.28
N SER A 241 -35.07 -4.92 16.96
CA SER A 241 -33.90 -5.32 16.16
C SER A 241 -32.88 -4.18 16.04
N LEU A 242 -33.33 -2.92 16.05
CA LEU A 242 -32.47 -1.74 16.09
C LEU A 242 -31.71 -1.64 17.41
N ALA A 243 -32.36 -1.88 18.55
CA ALA A 243 -31.70 -1.93 19.86
C ALA A 243 -30.66 -3.05 19.93
N LEU A 244 -30.98 -4.24 19.42
CA LEU A 244 -30.04 -5.36 19.34
C LEU A 244 -28.84 -5.03 18.44
N THR A 245 -29.08 -4.41 17.29
CA THR A 245 -28.01 -3.99 16.36
C THR A 245 -27.13 -2.90 16.98
N ALA A 246 -27.71 -1.97 17.75
CA ALA A 246 -26.96 -0.97 18.48
C ALA A 246 -26.07 -1.60 19.56
N LEU A 247 -26.58 -2.56 20.32
CA LEU A 247 -25.78 -3.33 21.29
C LEU A 247 -24.62 -4.05 20.58
N LEU A 248 -24.89 -4.69 19.44
CA LEU A 248 -23.87 -5.40 18.68
C LEU A 248 -22.76 -4.49 18.15
N CYS A 249 -23.05 -3.22 17.88
CA CYS A 249 -22.05 -2.23 17.46
C CYS A 249 -21.29 -1.61 18.64
N LEU A 250 -21.99 -1.29 19.74
CA LEU A 250 -21.43 -0.56 20.87
C LEU A 250 -20.68 -1.46 21.86
N VAL A 251 -21.13 -2.68 22.11
CA VAL A 251 -20.47 -3.59 23.07
C VAL A 251 -19.03 -3.90 22.64
N PRO A 252 -18.74 -4.31 21.39
CA PRO A 252 -17.35 -4.51 20.95
C PRO A 252 -16.50 -3.24 21.06
N LEU A 253 -17.07 -2.07 20.74
CA LEU A 253 -16.37 -0.79 20.86
C LEU A 253 -15.98 -0.52 22.32
N VAL A 254 -16.91 -0.68 23.27
CA VAL A 254 -16.64 -0.50 24.70
C VAL A 254 -15.56 -1.46 25.19
N LEU A 255 -15.63 -2.74 24.82
CA LEU A 255 -14.63 -3.74 25.21
C LEU A 255 -13.24 -3.36 24.69
N VAL A 256 -13.14 -2.91 23.45
CA VAL A 256 -11.87 -2.49 22.84
C VAL A 256 -11.35 -1.20 23.48
N LEU A 257 -12.22 -0.23 23.81
CA LEU A 257 -11.85 0.98 24.55
C LEU A 257 -11.30 0.65 25.95
N LEU A 258 -11.92 -0.29 26.66
CA LEU A 258 -11.43 -0.75 27.97
C LEU A 258 -10.05 -1.41 27.84
N LEU A 259 -9.86 -2.27 26.85
CA LEU A 259 -8.57 -2.89 26.55
C LEU A 259 -7.49 -1.87 26.18
N LEU A 260 -7.82 -0.89 25.34
CA LEU A 260 -6.93 0.21 24.94
C LEU A 260 -6.58 1.09 26.13
N SER A 261 -7.54 1.45 26.99
CA SER A 261 -7.28 2.31 28.16
C SER A 261 -6.19 1.74 29.07
N LYS A 262 -6.11 0.40 29.18
CA LYS A 262 -5.12 -0.30 30.00
C LYS A 262 -3.78 -0.49 29.28
N THR A 263 -3.78 -0.70 27.97
CA THR A 263 -2.58 -1.11 27.22
C THR A 263 -1.93 0.00 26.39
N PHE A 264 -2.66 1.09 26.12
CA PHE A 264 -2.25 2.15 25.20
C PHE A 264 -0.92 2.78 25.60
N ILE A 265 -0.75 3.18 26.86
CA ILE A 265 0.49 3.81 27.36
C ILE A 265 1.67 2.84 27.19
N ALA A 266 1.50 1.59 27.64
CA ALA A 266 2.56 0.58 27.59
C ALA A 266 2.97 0.19 26.17
N LEU A 267 2.08 0.31 25.18
CA LEU A 267 2.35 0.02 23.77
C LEU A 267 2.83 1.26 23.00
N ALA A 268 2.29 2.44 23.30
CA ALA A 268 2.66 3.70 22.66
C ALA A 268 4.07 4.18 23.07
N LEU A 269 4.48 3.90 24.31
CA LEU A 269 5.82 4.17 24.85
C LEU A 269 6.74 2.94 24.83
N ALA A 270 6.28 1.81 24.29
CA ALA A 270 7.13 0.63 24.17
C ALA A 270 8.39 1.03 23.36
N PRO A 271 9.59 0.78 23.89
CA PRO A 271 10.81 1.13 23.18
C PRO A 271 10.79 0.47 21.80
N LYS A 272 10.95 1.28 20.75
CA LYS A 272 11.04 0.83 19.38
C LYS A 272 12.34 0.05 19.21
N GLY A 273 12.30 -1.25 19.49
CA GLY A 273 13.32 -2.24 19.12
C GLY A 273 14.66 -2.21 19.85
N ASP A 274 15.17 -1.09 20.36
CA ASP A 274 16.59 -1.01 20.76
C ASP A 274 16.87 -0.99 22.27
N ALA A 275 15.88 -0.68 23.12
CA ALA A 275 16.16 -0.50 24.56
C ALA A 275 16.49 -1.80 25.32
N ARG A 276 16.25 -2.99 24.74
CA ARG A 276 16.42 -4.26 25.46
C ARG A 276 17.80 -4.92 25.30
N ARG A 277 18.72 -4.34 24.51
CA ARG A 277 20.12 -4.77 24.52
C ARG A 277 20.98 -3.77 25.29
N LYS A 278 21.04 -3.95 26.61
CA LYS A 278 22.34 -3.91 27.30
C LYS A 278 23.18 -5.11 26.81
N GLY A 279 23.44 -5.15 25.51
CA GLY A 279 24.27 -6.17 24.90
C GLY A 279 25.70 -5.80 25.24
N LYS A 280 26.39 -6.66 25.98
CA LYS A 280 27.85 -6.68 26.02
C LYS A 280 28.34 -6.41 24.60
N LEU A 281 29.12 -5.36 24.40
CA LEU A 281 29.79 -5.07 23.12
C LEU A 281 30.64 -6.30 22.80
N GLY A 282 30.05 -7.28 22.11
CA GLY A 282 30.75 -8.47 21.68
C GLY A 282 31.86 -8.05 20.74
N ALA A 283 32.96 -8.80 20.74
CA ALA A 283 34.13 -8.54 19.91
C ALA A 283 33.71 -8.16 18.49
N VAL A 284 33.95 -6.90 18.13
CA VAL A 284 33.62 -6.37 16.80
C VAL A 284 34.60 -7.01 15.83
N ARG A 285 34.14 -7.98 15.03
CA ARG A 285 34.95 -8.53 13.95
C ARG A 285 35.29 -7.41 12.97
N VAL A 286 36.58 -7.22 12.70
CA VAL A 286 37.06 -6.26 11.70
C VAL A 286 36.47 -6.65 10.34
N GLN A 287 35.72 -5.72 9.74
CA GLN A 287 35.15 -5.88 8.40
C GLN A 287 35.78 -4.86 7.46
N SER A 288 35.88 -5.19 6.17
CA SER A 288 36.28 -4.21 5.16
C SER A 288 35.27 -3.06 5.11
N ALA A 289 35.74 -1.84 4.81
CA ALA A 289 34.90 -0.64 4.73
C ALA A 289 33.70 -0.84 3.78
N SER A 290 33.91 -1.51 2.64
CA SER A 290 32.85 -1.80 1.67
C SER A 290 31.79 -2.74 2.22
N ARG A 291 32.17 -3.79 2.96
CA ARG A 291 31.24 -4.74 3.59
C ARG A 291 30.49 -4.10 4.74
N ALA A 292 31.16 -3.24 5.52
CA ALA A 292 30.53 -2.49 6.60
C ALA A 292 29.48 -1.50 6.08
N LEU A 293 29.78 -0.75 5.00
CA LEU A 293 28.84 0.15 4.35
C LEU A 293 27.63 -0.61 3.78
N LEU A 294 27.87 -1.72 3.07
CA LEU A 294 26.79 -2.55 2.52
C LEU A 294 25.92 -3.15 3.63
N GLY A 295 26.54 -3.66 4.70
CA GLY A 295 25.84 -4.17 5.87
C GLY A 295 24.99 -3.11 6.57
N ARG A 296 25.45 -1.85 6.60
CA ARG A 296 24.67 -0.70 7.09
C ARG A 296 23.44 -0.44 6.21
N GLU A 297 23.60 -0.41 4.88
CA GLU A 297 22.48 -0.21 3.95
C GLU A 297 21.44 -1.35 4.08
N LEU A 298 21.88 -2.60 4.18
CA LEU A 298 21.01 -3.76 4.35
C LEU A 298 20.25 -3.70 5.69
N LYS A 299 20.93 -3.30 6.78
CA LYS A 299 20.28 -3.09 8.09
C LYS A 299 19.22 -1.99 8.01
N ARG A 300 19.51 -0.89 7.32
CA ARG A 300 18.54 0.20 7.13
C ARG A 300 17.32 -0.26 6.32
N LEU A 301 17.54 -1.02 5.25
CA LEU A 301 16.44 -1.59 4.45
C LEU A 301 15.55 -2.51 5.28
N THR A 302 16.16 -3.46 5.99
CA THR A 302 15.44 -4.47 6.79
C THR A 302 14.79 -3.88 8.05
N ALA A 303 15.25 -2.72 8.53
CA ALA A 303 14.62 -2.01 9.65
C ALA A 303 13.33 -1.25 9.24
N SER A 304 13.17 -0.91 7.96
CA SER A 304 12.07 -0.07 7.49
C SER A 304 11.14 -0.82 6.53
N ALA A 305 9.99 -1.26 7.04
CA ALA A 305 8.96 -1.92 6.23
C ALA A 305 8.46 -1.07 5.05
N PRO A 306 8.17 0.24 5.22
CA PRO A 306 7.79 1.08 4.10
C PRO A 306 8.89 1.15 3.04
N TYR A 307 10.16 1.24 3.44
CA TYR A 307 11.28 1.25 2.50
C TYR A 307 11.36 -0.05 1.70
N MET A 308 11.40 -1.19 2.39
CA MET A 308 11.52 -2.51 1.76
C MET A 308 10.37 -2.82 0.81
N MET A 309 9.13 -2.53 1.22
CA MET A 309 7.94 -2.80 0.41
C MET A 309 7.88 -1.93 -0.84
N ASN A 310 8.06 -0.62 -0.72
CA ASN A 310 7.88 0.27 -1.87
C ASN A 310 9.07 0.20 -2.83
N ALA A 311 10.28 0.15 -2.29
CA ALA A 311 11.48 0.09 -3.11
C ALA A 311 11.67 -1.29 -3.78
N GLY A 312 11.20 -2.36 -3.12
CA GLY A 312 11.27 -3.74 -3.61
C GLY A 312 10.05 -4.20 -4.41
N THR A 313 9.08 -3.32 -4.69
CA THR A 313 7.83 -3.68 -5.39
C THR A 313 8.08 -4.41 -6.71
N GLY A 314 9.06 -3.95 -7.50
CA GLY A 314 9.41 -4.59 -8.77
C GLY A 314 9.88 -6.04 -8.62
N ILE A 315 10.69 -6.34 -7.60
CA ILE A 315 11.14 -7.71 -7.32
C ILE A 315 9.96 -8.58 -6.83
N LEU A 316 9.12 -8.04 -5.96
CA LEU A 316 7.92 -8.74 -5.48
C LEU A 316 7.01 -9.12 -6.65
N MET A 317 6.72 -8.16 -7.52
CA MET A 317 5.89 -8.38 -8.70
C MET A 317 6.55 -9.35 -9.69
N LEU A 318 7.87 -9.39 -9.78
CA LEU A 318 8.59 -10.35 -10.62
C LEU A 318 8.33 -11.79 -10.18
N VAL A 319 8.40 -12.06 -8.87
CA VAL A 319 8.10 -13.39 -8.32
C VAL A 319 6.63 -13.76 -8.60
N ILE A 320 5.71 -12.82 -8.41
CA ILE A 320 4.28 -13.01 -8.69
C ILE A 320 4.07 -13.31 -10.18
N LEU A 321 4.70 -12.55 -11.09
CA LEU A 321 4.65 -12.75 -12.54
C LEU A 321 5.16 -14.15 -12.92
N THR A 322 6.27 -14.60 -12.34
CA THR A 322 6.81 -15.94 -12.61
C THR A 322 5.80 -17.02 -12.23
N VAL A 323 5.20 -16.96 -11.04
CA VAL A 323 4.19 -17.93 -10.61
C VAL A 323 2.96 -17.86 -11.51
N PHE A 324 2.49 -16.65 -11.82
CA PHE A 324 1.34 -16.43 -12.69
C PHE A 324 1.57 -16.98 -14.10
N ALA A 325 2.79 -16.88 -14.62
CA ALA A 325 3.14 -17.41 -15.94
C ALA A 325 2.97 -18.93 -16.05
N PHE A 326 3.19 -19.67 -14.97
CA PHE A 326 2.93 -21.12 -14.95
C PHE A 326 1.46 -21.45 -14.66
N LEU A 327 0.78 -20.71 -13.78
CA LEU A 327 -0.59 -21.02 -13.38
C LEU A 327 -1.64 -20.60 -14.42
N LYS A 328 -1.40 -19.47 -15.11
CA LYS A 328 -2.34 -18.80 -16.02
C LYS A 328 -1.66 -18.46 -17.35
N ARG A 329 -0.94 -19.44 -17.90
CA ARG A 329 -0.20 -19.30 -19.17
C ARG A 329 -1.09 -18.75 -20.30
N GLY A 330 -2.30 -19.27 -20.45
CA GLY A 330 -3.23 -18.85 -21.51
C GLY A 330 -3.54 -17.35 -21.46
N ASP A 331 -3.81 -16.82 -20.26
CA ASP A 331 -4.12 -15.41 -20.06
C ASP A 331 -2.90 -14.51 -20.37
N LEU A 332 -1.70 -14.92 -19.94
CA LEU A 332 -0.47 -14.18 -20.28
C LEU A 332 -0.17 -14.20 -21.78
N VAL A 333 -0.24 -15.37 -22.42
CA VAL A 333 0.01 -15.48 -23.85
C VAL A 333 -0.97 -14.60 -24.62
N ALA A 334 -2.26 -14.58 -24.25
CA ALA A 334 -3.27 -13.73 -24.88
C ALA A 334 -2.96 -12.22 -24.80
N ILE A 335 -2.35 -11.75 -23.69
CA ILE A 335 -1.93 -10.34 -23.56
C ILE A 335 -0.81 -10.03 -24.55
N PHE A 336 0.15 -10.95 -24.70
CA PHE A 336 1.34 -10.71 -25.52
C PHE A 336 1.17 -11.08 -26.99
N THR A 337 0.15 -11.86 -27.37
CA THR A 337 -0.20 -12.10 -28.79
C THR A 337 -0.61 -10.83 -29.53
N ALA A 338 -1.00 -9.77 -28.80
CA ALA A 338 -1.28 -8.47 -29.38
C ALA A 338 -0.01 -7.70 -29.80
N LEU A 339 1.17 -8.11 -29.31
CA LEU A 339 2.45 -7.52 -29.68
C LEU A 339 3.16 -8.44 -30.69
N PRO A 340 3.70 -7.91 -31.80
CA PRO A 340 4.43 -8.70 -32.79
C PRO A 340 5.87 -8.99 -32.32
N VAL A 341 6.01 -9.68 -31.19
CA VAL A 341 7.29 -9.98 -30.53
C VAL A 341 7.38 -11.46 -30.16
N SER A 342 8.60 -12.01 -30.11
CA SER A 342 8.80 -13.39 -29.68
C SER A 342 8.50 -13.60 -28.19
N PRO A 343 8.22 -14.84 -27.73
CA PRO A 343 7.97 -15.12 -26.32
C PRO A 343 9.12 -14.69 -25.39
N ALA A 344 10.37 -14.92 -25.81
CA ALA A 344 11.55 -14.40 -25.10
C ALA A 344 11.55 -12.87 -24.98
N ALA A 345 11.22 -12.17 -26.06
CA ALA A 345 11.21 -10.71 -26.07
C ALA A 345 10.08 -10.14 -25.22
N ALA A 346 8.90 -10.77 -25.26
CA ALA A 346 7.77 -10.44 -24.39
C ALA A 346 8.13 -10.62 -22.90
N ALA A 347 8.78 -11.74 -22.55
CA ALA A 347 9.27 -11.98 -21.19
C ALA A 347 10.29 -10.92 -20.76
N ALA A 348 11.27 -10.62 -21.60
CA ALA A 348 12.28 -9.59 -21.33
C ALA A 348 11.66 -8.21 -21.12
N LEU A 349 10.67 -7.83 -21.93
CA LEU A 349 9.94 -6.56 -21.79
C LEU A 349 9.13 -6.51 -20.50
N ALA A 350 8.40 -7.58 -20.17
CA ALA A 350 7.62 -7.68 -18.94
C ALA A 350 8.52 -7.54 -17.70
N VAL A 351 9.63 -8.28 -17.65
CA VAL A 351 10.57 -8.21 -16.52
C VAL A 351 11.26 -6.85 -16.47
N SER A 352 11.63 -6.25 -17.61
CA SER A 352 12.23 -4.92 -17.66
C SER A 352 11.29 -3.84 -17.13
N PHE A 353 10.00 -3.92 -17.48
CA PHE A 353 8.97 -3.05 -16.92
C PHE A 353 8.89 -3.19 -15.39
N LEU A 354 8.94 -4.41 -14.85
CA LEU A 354 8.96 -4.62 -13.40
C LEU A 354 10.24 -4.10 -12.75
N MET A 355 11.39 -4.23 -13.40
CA MET A 355 12.66 -3.67 -12.91
C MET A 355 12.62 -2.14 -12.89
N SER A 356 11.91 -1.50 -13.82
CA SER A 356 11.69 -0.04 -13.81
C SER A 356 10.94 0.45 -12.56
N MET A 357 10.25 -0.44 -11.86
CA MET A 357 9.52 -0.18 -10.61
C MET A 357 10.34 -0.54 -9.35
N THR A 358 11.62 -0.89 -9.50
CA THR A 358 12.53 -1.17 -8.38
C THR A 358 13.34 0.08 -8.03
N LEU A 359 13.18 0.59 -6.80
CA LEU A 359 13.55 1.97 -6.45
C LEU A 359 14.44 2.09 -5.20
N PHE A 360 15.26 1.09 -4.86
CA PHE A 360 16.08 1.11 -3.63
C PHE A 360 16.97 2.37 -3.49
N THR A 361 17.55 2.86 -4.57
CA THR A 361 18.47 4.00 -4.49
C THR A 361 17.75 5.35 -4.45
N ALA A 362 16.50 5.44 -4.92
CA ALA A 362 15.73 6.69 -5.04
C ALA A 362 15.47 7.43 -3.71
N PRO A 363 15.27 6.75 -2.57
CA PRO A 363 15.21 7.39 -1.25
C PRO A 363 16.47 7.17 -0.39
N SER A 364 17.45 6.38 -0.83
CA SER A 364 18.61 5.95 -0.01
C SER A 364 19.46 7.03 0.68
N VAL A 365 19.72 8.18 0.05
CA VAL A 365 20.39 9.37 0.63
C VAL A 365 19.41 10.18 1.48
N SER A 366 18.21 10.46 0.96
CA SER A 366 17.14 11.13 1.71
C SER A 366 16.85 10.45 3.07
N LEU A 367 16.91 9.12 3.13
CA LEU A 367 16.72 8.33 4.35
C LEU A 367 17.81 8.53 5.41
N GLU A 368 18.99 9.05 5.05
CA GLU A 368 20.01 9.42 6.05
C GLU A 368 19.50 10.59 6.92
N GLY A 369 18.80 11.56 6.33
CA GLY A 369 18.14 12.67 7.02
C GLY A 369 19.07 13.34 8.05
N LYS A 370 18.62 13.40 9.31
CA LYS A 370 19.38 13.98 10.43
C LYS A 370 20.69 13.26 10.76
N ASN A 371 20.88 12.04 10.28
CA ASN A 371 22.06 11.21 10.54
C ASN A 371 23.08 11.27 9.40
N LEU A 372 22.89 12.16 8.41
CA LEU A 372 23.80 12.32 7.29
C LEU A 372 25.22 12.68 7.75
N TRP A 373 25.36 13.58 8.73
CA TRP A 373 26.67 13.97 9.28
C TRP A 373 27.50 12.78 9.78
N ILE A 374 26.86 11.72 10.29
CA ILE A 374 27.53 10.51 10.78
C ILE A 374 28.26 9.79 9.65
N ILE A 375 27.70 9.76 8.43
CA ILE A 375 28.37 9.09 7.30
C ILE A 375 29.44 9.97 6.68
N GLN A 376 29.29 11.30 6.77
CA GLN A 376 30.26 12.27 6.27
C GLN A 376 31.49 12.39 7.16
N SER A 377 31.34 12.14 8.47
CA SER A 377 32.47 12.13 9.40
C SER A 377 33.29 10.83 9.36
N LEU A 378 32.87 9.82 8.61
CA LEU A 378 33.63 8.56 8.48
C LEU A 378 34.85 8.77 7.57
N PRO A 379 35.98 8.10 7.84
CA PRO A 379 37.18 8.15 7.00
C PRO A 379 37.01 7.29 5.74
N VAL A 380 35.96 7.54 4.95
CA VAL A 380 35.63 6.85 3.72
C VAL A 380 35.30 7.86 2.62
N SER A 381 35.68 7.56 1.39
CA SER A 381 35.37 8.45 0.27
C SER A 381 33.85 8.49 0.00
N PRO A 382 33.28 9.65 -0.37
CA PRO A 382 31.88 9.76 -0.81
C PRO A 382 31.51 8.76 -1.91
N ARG A 383 32.46 8.47 -2.82
CA ARG A 383 32.32 7.46 -3.89
C ARG A 383 32.06 6.06 -3.33
N ALA A 384 32.73 5.67 -2.25
CA ALA A 384 32.55 4.37 -1.62
C ALA A 384 31.14 4.24 -1.00
N VAL A 385 30.65 5.32 -0.39
CA VAL A 385 29.28 5.39 0.16
C VAL A 385 28.23 5.25 -0.94
N LEU A 386 28.33 6.05 -2.00
CA LEU A 386 27.41 5.97 -3.14
C LEU A 386 27.47 4.60 -3.83
N SER A 387 28.67 4.04 -3.97
CA SER A 387 28.86 2.70 -4.55
C SER A 387 28.23 1.60 -3.69
N ALA A 388 28.25 1.72 -2.36
CA ALA A 388 27.57 0.77 -1.48
C ALA A 388 26.04 0.78 -1.70
N LYS A 389 25.46 1.96 -1.90
CA LYS A 389 24.01 2.11 -2.18
C LYS A 389 23.62 1.49 -3.54
N VAL A 390 24.41 1.72 -4.59
CA VAL A 390 24.20 1.05 -5.89
C VAL A 390 24.38 -0.47 -5.79
N ARG A 391 25.42 -0.93 -5.09
CA ARG A 391 25.67 -2.37 -4.90
C ARG A 391 24.52 -3.06 -4.16
N LEU A 392 23.94 -2.42 -3.15
CA LEU A 392 22.78 -2.97 -2.45
C LEU A 392 21.62 -3.21 -3.43
N HIS A 393 21.30 -2.24 -4.28
CA HIS A 393 20.23 -2.40 -5.28
C HIS A 393 20.51 -3.60 -6.18
N LEU A 394 21.71 -3.68 -6.76
CA LEU A 394 22.08 -4.75 -7.69
C LEU A 394 22.07 -6.13 -7.03
N ILE A 395 22.55 -6.26 -5.79
CA ILE A 395 22.56 -7.54 -5.06
C ILE A 395 21.14 -8.03 -4.79
N LEU A 396 20.19 -7.11 -4.59
CA LEU A 396 18.79 -7.46 -4.36
C LEU A 396 18.05 -7.72 -5.67
N SER A 397 18.33 -6.99 -6.75
CA SER A 397 17.58 -7.06 -8.01
C SER A 397 18.10 -8.12 -8.98
N LEU A 398 19.42 -8.31 -9.10
CA LEU A 398 19.99 -9.17 -10.14
C LEU A 398 19.67 -10.67 -9.93
N PRO A 399 19.78 -11.26 -8.73
CA PRO A 399 19.50 -12.69 -8.57
C PRO A 399 18.05 -13.06 -8.94
N PRO A 400 17.00 -12.32 -8.50
CA PRO A 400 15.64 -12.54 -8.97
C PRO A 400 15.51 -12.42 -10.49
N VAL A 401 16.14 -11.43 -11.13
CA VAL A 401 16.09 -11.27 -12.60
C VAL A 401 16.70 -12.47 -13.32
N VAL A 402 17.87 -12.94 -12.87
CA VAL A 402 18.57 -14.09 -13.47
C VAL A 402 17.75 -15.37 -13.37
N ILE A 403 17.03 -15.57 -12.27
CA ILE A 403 16.22 -16.77 -12.03
C ILE A 403 14.86 -16.66 -12.75
N CYS A 404 14.16 -15.54 -12.58
CA CYS A 404 12.78 -15.40 -13.02
C CYS A 404 12.62 -15.15 -14.52
N THR A 405 13.56 -14.44 -15.18
CA THR A 405 13.41 -14.10 -16.60
C THR A 405 13.38 -15.34 -17.50
N PRO A 406 14.32 -16.31 -17.37
CA PRO A 406 14.27 -17.53 -18.18
C PRO A 406 13.01 -18.35 -17.88
N LEU A 407 12.59 -18.42 -16.61
CA LEU A 407 11.37 -19.12 -16.22
C LEU A 407 10.11 -18.53 -16.87
N VAL A 408 10.01 -17.20 -16.92
CA VAL A 408 8.91 -16.52 -17.61
C VAL A 408 8.97 -16.76 -19.12
N ALA A 409 10.15 -16.68 -19.75
CA ALA A 409 10.31 -16.95 -21.18
C ALA A 409 9.88 -18.38 -21.55
N ILE A 410 10.32 -19.38 -20.77
CA ILE A 410 9.93 -20.78 -20.94
C ILE A 410 8.43 -20.97 -20.74
N ALA A 411 7.84 -20.36 -19.71
CA ALA A 411 6.40 -20.41 -19.47
C ALA A 411 5.60 -19.78 -20.62
N MET A 412 6.14 -18.77 -21.30
CA MET A 412 5.53 -18.16 -22.49
C MET A 412 5.69 -19.00 -23.77
N GLY A 413 6.47 -20.11 -23.72
CA GLY A 413 6.64 -21.03 -24.83
C GLY A 413 7.97 -20.92 -25.58
N GLU A 414 8.92 -20.13 -25.06
CA GLU A 414 10.27 -20.11 -25.62
C GLU A 414 11.00 -21.43 -25.32
N THR A 415 11.57 -22.05 -26.35
CA THR A 415 12.34 -23.30 -26.22
C THR A 415 13.81 -23.14 -26.56
N ALA A 416 14.19 -22.08 -27.27
CA ALA A 416 15.57 -21.82 -27.65
C ALA A 416 16.40 -21.31 -26.45
N PRO A 417 17.49 -22.01 -26.05
CA PRO A 417 18.32 -21.57 -24.94
C PRO A 417 18.98 -20.20 -25.19
N LEU A 418 19.37 -19.93 -26.43
CA LEU A 418 20.01 -18.67 -26.81
C LEU A 418 19.06 -17.47 -26.64
N SER A 419 17.81 -17.58 -27.11
CA SER A 419 16.76 -16.58 -26.90
C SER A 419 16.47 -16.35 -25.42
N CYS A 420 16.41 -17.42 -24.61
CA CYS A 420 16.22 -17.32 -23.16
C CYS A 420 17.37 -16.59 -22.46
N LEU A 421 18.61 -16.81 -22.90
CA LEU A 421 19.79 -16.10 -22.38
C LEU A 421 19.81 -14.65 -22.85
N ALA A 422 19.46 -14.37 -24.11
CA ALA A 422 19.36 -13.01 -24.62
C ALA A 422 18.27 -12.19 -23.91
N ALA A 423 17.19 -12.84 -23.48
CA ALA A 423 16.12 -12.22 -22.69
C ALA A 423 16.60 -11.62 -21.36
N LEU A 424 17.73 -12.08 -20.81
CA LEU A 424 18.32 -11.50 -19.59
C LEU A 424 18.93 -10.12 -19.82
N ALA A 425 19.41 -9.81 -21.03
CA ALA A 425 20.19 -8.61 -21.28
C ALA A 425 19.41 -7.33 -20.93
N LEU A 426 18.16 -7.25 -21.38
CA LEU A 426 17.33 -6.06 -21.22
C LEU A 426 16.91 -5.80 -19.76
N PRO A 427 16.40 -6.80 -18.99
CA PRO A 427 16.13 -6.63 -17.57
C PRO A 427 17.36 -6.30 -16.73
N LEU A 428 18.51 -6.93 -17.01
CA LEU A 428 19.75 -6.66 -16.26
C LEU A 428 20.25 -5.23 -16.49
N ALA A 429 20.23 -4.77 -17.75
CA ALA A 429 20.55 -3.39 -18.09
C ALA A 429 19.58 -2.41 -17.41
N THR A 430 18.28 -2.72 -17.41
CA THR A 430 17.25 -1.90 -16.75
C THR A 430 17.45 -1.83 -15.24
N ALA A 431 17.73 -2.96 -14.57
CA ALA A 431 18.02 -2.98 -13.13
C ALA A 431 19.26 -2.13 -12.80
N TRP A 432 20.28 -2.16 -13.64
CA TRP A 432 21.46 -1.31 -13.46
C TRP A 432 21.16 0.17 -13.67
N LEU A 433 20.42 0.51 -14.72
CA LEU A 433 19.95 1.88 -14.96
C LEU A 433 19.18 2.41 -13.74
N MET A 434 18.23 1.64 -13.22
CA MET A 434 17.40 2.06 -12.08
C MET A 434 18.22 2.26 -10.80
N ALA A 435 19.23 1.41 -10.56
CA ALA A 435 20.14 1.60 -9.43
C ALA A 435 20.85 2.96 -9.52
N VAL A 436 21.30 3.35 -10.71
CA VAL A 436 22.06 4.58 -10.93
C VAL A 436 21.14 5.80 -10.99
N VAL A 437 20.06 5.77 -11.79
CA VAL A 437 19.06 6.86 -11.91
C VAL A 437 18.40 7.17 -10.57
N GLY A 438 18.08 6.15 -9.77
CA GLY A 438 17.55 6.36 -8.43
C GLY A 438 18.51 7.17 -7.58
N LEU A 439 19.80 6.84 -7.61
CA LEU A 439 20.79 7.55 -6.79
C LEU A 439 21.05 8.97 -7.32
N THR A 440 21.10 9.17 -8.64
CA THR A 440 21.29 10.49 -9.23
C THR A 440 20.13 11.43 -8.88
N MET A 441 18.88 11.00 -9.08
CA MET A 441 17.71 11.81 -8.75
C MET A 441 17.63 12.14 -7.26
N ASN A 442 18.06 11.22 -6.40
CA ASN A 442 18.11 11.46 -4.96
C ASN A 442 19.17 12.48 -4.54
N LEU A 443 20.31 12.54 -5.25
CA LEU A 443 21.34 13.57 -5.04
C LEU A 443 20.95 14.93 -5.63
N LEU A 444 20.15 14.95 -6.69
CA LEU A 444 19.64 16.18 -7.29
C LEU A 444 18.50 16.80 -6.47
N PHE A 445 17.62 15.95 -5.91
CA PHE A 445 16.45 16.36 -5.15
C PHE A 445 16.34 15.63 -3.81
N PRO A 446 17.33 15.78 -2.91
CA PRO A 446 17.31 15.12 -1.63
C PRO A 446 16.22 15.72 -0.74
N LYS A 447 15.48 14.85 -0.05
CA LYS A 447 14.49 15.23 0.95
C LYS A 447 15.00 14.80 2.31
N LEU A 448 15.79 15.65 2.96
CA LEU A 448 16.38 15.37 4.29
C LEU A 448 15.43 15.72 5.45
N ASP A 449 14.51 16.67 5.25
CA ASP A 449 13.55 17.14 6.26
C ASP A 449 12.25 16.33 6.28
N TRP A 450 12.33 15.01 6.31
CA TRP A 450 11.13 14.17 6.33
C TRP A 450 10.57 13.96 7.74
N VAL A 451 9.25 14.11 7.86
CA VAL A 451 8.55 13.86 9.12
C VAL A 451 8.29 12.38 9.34
N ASN A 452 8.05 11.55 8.32
CA ASN A 452 7.89 10.08 8.44
C ASN A 452 8.72 9.39 7.35
N GLU A 453 9.24 8.18 7.61
CA GLU A 453 10.03 7.43 6.60
C GLU A 453 9.24 7.21 5.31
N THR A 454 7.93 6.96 5.42
CA THR A 454 7.02 6.85 4.26
C THR A 454 7.03 8.11 3.39
N ALA A 455 7.21 9.30 3.97
CA ALA A 455 7.27 10.55 3.21
C ALA A 455 8.58 10.69 2.43
N ALA A 456 9.68 10.08 2.91
CA ALA A 456 10.94 10.00 2.20
C ALA A 456 10.94 8.90 1.12
N VAL A 457 10.17 7.83 1.31
CA VAL A 457 10.14 6.63 0.44
C VAL A 457 9.03 6.65 -0.61
N LYS A 458 7.91 7.34 -0.38
CA LYS A 458 6.79 7.43 -1.35
C LYS A 458 6.57 8.81 -1.95
N GLN A 459 6.86 9.87 -1.19
CA GLN A 459 6.42 11.24 -1.51
C GLN A 459 7.60 12.19 -1.81
N GLY A 460 8.77 11.64 -2.12
CA GLY A 460 9.94 12.41 -2.54
C GLY A 460 9.89 12.68 -4.04
N ALA A 461 10.35 13.87 -4.46
CA ALA A 461 10.49 14.20 -5.88
C ALA A 461 11.44 13.21 -6.59
N SER A 462 12.50 12.78 -5.90
CA SER A 462 13.43 11.77 -6.41
C SER A 462 12.72 10.48 -6.83
N ILE A 463 11.77 9.98 -6.02
CA ILE A 463 11.04 8.74 -6.29
C ILE A 463 10.15 8.87 -7.52
N VAL A 464 9.38 9.95 -7.59
CA VAL A 464 8.48 10.21 -8.74
C VAL A 464 9.29 10.34 -10.02
N LEU A 465 10.39 11.11 -10.00
CA LEU A 465 11.24 11.29 -11.16
C LEU A 465 11.94 9.98 -11.57
N THR A 466 12.48 9.22 -10.62
CA THR A 466 13.09 7.91 -10.94
C THR A 466 12.07 6.95 -11.54
N MET A 467 10.84 6.90 -11.01
CA MET A 467 9.77 6.06 -11.55
C MET A 467 9.40 6.50 -12.98
N LEU A 468 9.21 7.80 -13.22
CA LEU A 468 8.90 8.31 -14.55
C LEU A 468 10.01 8.01 -15.56
N ILE A 469 11.28 8.24 -15.20
CA ILE A 469 12.42 7.90 -16.06
C ILE A 469 12.48 6.40 -16.34
N GLY A 470 12.24 5.56 -15.33
CA GLY A 470 12.17 4.11 -15.49
C GLY A 470 11.05 3.68 -16.46
N MET A 471 9.84 4.22 -16.29
CA MET A 471 8.71 3.95 -17.17
C MET A 471 8.99 4.42 -18.60
N THR A 472 9.57 5.61 -18.78
CA THR A 472 9.97 6.09 -20.11
C THR A 472 11.02 5.19 -20.74
N ALA A 473 12.03 4.73 -19.99
CA ALA A 473 13.02 3.79 -20.49
C ALA A 473 12.39 2.45 -20.91
N ALA A 474 11.42 1.94 -20.13
CA ALA A 474 10.69 0.72 -20.47
C ALA A 474 9.81 0.89 -21.73
N LEU A 475 9.16 2.04 -21.91
CA LEU A 475 8.37 2.35 -23.11
C LEU A 475 9.25 2.51 -24.35
N ILE A 476 10.41 3.16 -24.23
CA ILE A 476 11.39 3.24 -25.32
C ILE A 476 11.90 1.84 -25.67
N ALA A 477 12.21 1.01 -24.67
CA ALA A 477 12.62 -0.38 -24.91
C ALA A 477 11.52 -1.18 -25.63
N LEU A 478 10.26 -1.04 -25.21
CA LEU A 478 9.11 -1.65 -25.89
C LEU A 478 9.04 -1.22 -27.36
N GLY A 479 9.09 0.08 -27.62
CA GLY A 479 9.05 0.63 -28.99
C GLY A 479 10.20 0.10 -29.85
N LEU A 480 11.43 0.10 -29.32
CA LEU A 480 12.59 -0.42 -30.04
C LEU A 480 12.49 -1.92 -30.31
N VAL A 481 12.09 -2.73 -29.33
CA VAL A 481 11.94 -4.18 -29.51
C VAL A 481 10.89 -4.50 -30.58
N VAL A 482 9.74 -3.83 -30.54
CA VAL A 482 8.65 -3.99 -31.53
C VAL A 482 9.10 -3.58 -32.93
N LEU A 483 9.80 -2.43 -33.06
CA LEU A 483 10.33 -1.97 -34.35
C LEU A 483 11.37 -2.94 -34.92
N LEU A 484 12.24 -3.48 -34.07
CA LEU A 484 13.33 -4.36 -34.50
C LEU A 484 12.88 -5.81 -34.74
N SER A 485 11.76 -6.25 -34.15
CA SER A 485 11.29 -7.64 -34.23
C SER A 485 11.00 -8.14 -35.64
N ASN A 486 10.70 -7.24 -36.58
CA ASN A 486 10.49 -7.59 -37.99
C ASN A 486 11.80 -7.61 -38.81
N HIS A 487 12.90 -7.11 -38.25
CA HIS A 487 14.15 -6.89 -39.00
C HIS A 487 15.34 -7.70 -38.49
N LEU A 488 15.31 -8.12 -37.23
CA LEU A 488 16.41 -8.81 -36.56
C LEU A 488 15.93 -10.11 -35.89
N PRO A 489 16.83 -11.09 -35.71
CA PRO A 489 16.52 -12.24 -34.87
C PRO A 489 16.35 -11.82 -33.41
N THR A 490 15.63 -12.63 -32.63
CA THR A 490 15.27 -12.34 -31.23
C THR A 490 16.44 -11.82 -30.40
N GLU A 491 17.64 -12.39 -30.55
CA GLU A 491 18.83 -11.97 -29.81
C GLU A 491 19.22 -10.53 -30.14
N GLY A 492 19.24 -10.17 -31.44
CA GLY A 492 19.58 -8.83 -31.91
C GLY A 492 18.56 -7.79 -31.44
N THR A 493 17.27 -8.15 -31.43
CA THR A 493 16.18 -7.27 -30.98
C THR A 493 16.27 -6.90 -29.49
N LEU A 494 16.87 -7.78 -28.67
CA LEU A 494 16.99 -7.59 -27.22
C LEU A 494 18.32 -6.99 -26.80
N LEU A 495 19.41 -7.36 -27.48
CA LEU A 495 20.75 -6.86 -27.17
C LEU A 495 20.92 -5.39 -27.51
N LEU A 496 20.37 -4.91 -28.63
CA LEU A 496 20.52 -3.50 -29.02
C LEU A 496 19.89 -2.51 -28.02
N PRO A 497 18.60 -2.67 -27.61
CA PRO A 497 18.02 -1.80 -26.59
C PRO A 497 18.71 -1.97 -25.22
N ALA A 498 19.14 -3.19 -24.87
CA ALA A 498 19.87 -3.44 -23.65
C ALA A 498 21.22 -2.69 -23.61
N LEU A 499 21.95 -2.66 -24.72
CA LEU A 499 23.22 -1.92 -24.86
C LEU A 499 23.00 -0.41 -24.70
N LEU A 500 21.95 0.15 -25.30
CA LEU A 500 21.61 1.58 -25.16
C LEU A 500 21.31 1.94 -23.69
N ILE A 501 20.51 1.12 -23.01
CA ILE A 501 20.19 1.30 -21.59
C ILE A 501 21.45 1.16 -20.72
N ALA A 502 22.28 0.16 -21.00
CA ALA A 502 23.55 -0.06 -20.29
C ALA A 502 24.53 1.11 -20.50
N ALA A 503 24.61 1.67 -21.71
CA ALA A 503 25.42 2.84 -22.00
C ALA A 503 24.94 4.07 -21.22
N ALA A 504 23.62 4.30 -21.16
CA ALA A 504 23.05 5.37 -20.33
C ALA A 504 23.36 5.17 -18.83
N ALA A 505 23.23 3.94 -18.33
CA ALA A 505 23.58 3.59 -16.95
C ALA A 505 25.08 3.82 -16.66
N PHE A 506 25.96 3.50 -17.61
CA PHE A 506 27.40 3.71 -17.53
C PHE A 506 27.75 5.20 -17.45
N VAL A 507 27.20 6.03 -18.33
CA VAL A 507 27.41 7.49 -18.33
C VAL A 507 26.99 8.10 -17.00
N LEU A 508 25.81 7.73 -16.50
CA LEU A 508 25.35 8.20 -15.19
C LEU A 508 26.23 7.68 -14.04
N ARG A 509 26.81 6.48 -14.17
CA ARG A 509 27.76 5.96 -13.18
C ARG A 509 29.06 6.77 -13.15
N LEU A 510 29.56 7.21 -14.29
CA LEU A 510 30.71 8.12 -14.37
C LEU A 510 30.40 9.47 -13.69
N TRP A 511 29.19 10.01 -13.92
CA TRP A 511 28.74 11.21 -13.23
C TRP A 511 28.65 11.03 -11.71
N LEU A 512 28.11 9.89 -11.23
CA LEU A 512 28.06 9.58 -9.79
C LEU A 512 29.45 9.53 -9.16
N ASN A 513 30.43 8.95 -9.86
CA ASN A 513 31.80 8.87 -9.38
C ASN A 513 32.48 10.24 -9.32
N THR A 514 32.04 11.22 -10.11
CA THR A 514 32.64 12.57 -10.16
C THR A 514 31.76 13.59 -9.44
N GLN A 515 30.79 14.16 -10.14
CA GLN A 515 29.91 15.22 -9.64
C GLN A 515 28.98 14.73 -8.53
N GLY A 516 28.49 13.49 -8.62
CA GLY A 516 27.64 12.91 -7.57
C GLY A 516 28.35 12.82 -6.22
N ALA A 517 29.61 12.39 -6.22
CA ALA A 517 30.45 12.34 -5.02
C ALA A 517 30.70 13.74 -4.42
N ARG A 518 30.94 14.76 -5.27
CA ARG A 518 31.09 16.15 -4.82
C ARG A 518 29.80 16.69 -4.20
N ARG A 519 28.65 16.48 -4.86
CA ARG A 519 27.35 16.90 -4.34
C ARG A 519 27.03 16.23 -3.01
N PHE A 520 27.27 14.93 -2.88
CA PHE A 520 27.04 14.21 -1.63
C PHE A 520 27.88 14.75 -0.46
N ALA A 521 29.12 15.17 -0.73
CA ALA A 521 29.98 15.79 0.28
C ALA A 521 29.53 17.20 0.70
N ALA A 522 28.72 17.87 -0.12
CA ALA A 522 28.23 19.22 0.10
C ALA A 522 26.80 19.30 0.69
N LEU A 523 26.10 18.16 0.81
CA LEU A 523 24.81 18.04 1.50
C LEU A 523 24.98 18.16 3.01
#